data_AF-A0A2N5KS10-F1
#
_entry.id   AF-A0A2N5KS10-F1
#
_cell.length_a   1.000
_cell.length_b   1.000
_cell.length_c   1.000
_cell.angle_alpha   90.00
_cell.angle_beta   90.00
_cell.angle_gamma   90.00
#
_symmetry.space_group_name_H-M   'P 1'
#
loop_
_entity.id
_entity.type
_entity.pdbx_description
1 polymer ?
#
loop_
_entity_poly.entity_id
_entity_poly.type
_entity_poly.pdbx_seq_one_letter_code
_entity_poly.pdbx_strand_id
1 'polypeptide(L)'
;MMEGDSHLRLPRVRTEDGVEAIPVVMYGTDEGETLNFQLLTNSQGRLGQIRTVIRADGSSDARRKACRILNPFLCDLSYRYDVPVEVLQTNVTEISTYTLSGMKQDDFPEKVLDLEQFFGAAGLNYRRIPRYEFFTRLYRECVGSSSVDYGFLCFFRIAEGILELRRKRVMEAKGKSKDEVPRPTLFSPEEVVEGEAASSFPTDLQDRSLWEAYKELEKQRNKVAHAFLRSEDPLSGHDDIIADRLEGEERAGTRRAQARYLAQRMLRSEFWAHDENESDQALSERGVQASIAQHR
;
A
#
# COMPACT_ATOMS: atom_id res chain seq x y z
N MET A 1 -14.26 26.76 0.81
CA MET A 1 -13.30 25.72 0.38
C MET A 1 -13.82 24.43 0.99
N MET A 2 -14.02 23.36 0.21
CA MET A 2 -14.57 22.10 0.75
C MET A 2 -13.52 21.46 1.66
N GLU A 3 -13.89 21.06 2.87
CA GLU A 3 -13.03 20.24 3.73
C GLU A 3 -13.09 18.81 3.19
N GLY A 4 -11.94 18.24 2.80
CA GLY A 4 -11.91 16.82 2.44
C GLY A 4 -12.32 15.97 3.64
N ASP A 5 -12.98 14.85 3.40
CA ASP A 5 -13.36 13.88 4.43
C ASP A 5 -12.69 12.55 4.14
N SER A 6 -11.35 12.55 4.13
CA SER A 6 -10.67 11.27 4.00
C SER A 6 -10.97 10.42 5.21
N HIS A 7 -10.82 9.14 5.02
CA HIS A 7 -11.15 8.15 5.99
C HIS A 7 -10.05 7.90 7.03
N LEU A 8 -8.93 8.64 6.94
CA LEU A 8 -7.74 8.52 7.77
C LEU A 8 -7.78 9.48 8.95
N ARG A 9 -7.87 8.97 10.18
CA ARG A 9 -7.85 9.83 11.38
C ARG A 9 -6.43 10.24 11.76
N LEU A 10 -6.13 11.54 11.85
CA LEU A 10 -4.83 12.02 12.31
C LEU A 10 -4.80 12.12 13.84
N PRO A 11 -3.78 11.57 14.53
CA PRO A 11 -3.54 11.83 15.94
C PRO A 11 -3.33 13.31 16.22
N ARG A 12 -3.88 13.76 17.35
CA ARG A 12 -3.61 15.11 17.86
C ARG A 12 -2.28 15.09 18.61
N VAL A 13 -1.24 15.59 17.96
CA VAL A 13 0.06 15.81 18.60
C VAL A 13 0.07 17.23 19.13
N ARG A 14 0.49 17.44 20.39
CA ARG A 14 0.67 18.78 20.95
C ARG A 14 2.16 19.03 21.17
N THR A 15 2.61 20.23 20.87
CA THR A 15 3.95 20.70 21.22
C THR A 15 4.04 20.96 22.72
N GLU A 16 5.25 21.12 23.25
CA GLU A 16 5.50 21.46 24.66
C GLU A 16 4.76 22.74 25.09
N ASP A 17 4.56 23.67 24.16
CA ASP A 17 3.82 24.92 24.36
C ASP A 17 2.28 24.74 24.32
N GLY A 18 1.78 23.51 24.19
CA GLY A 18 0.36 23.19 24.15
C GLY A 18 -0.34 23.45 22.81
N VAL A 19 0.39 23.88 21.78
CA VAL A 19 -0.12 24.10 20.42
C VAL A 19 -0.27 22.77 19.70
N GLU A 20 -1.36 22.59 18.95
CA GLU A 20 -1.53 21.40 18.11
C GLU A 20 -0.51 21.40 16.97
N ALA A 21 0.35 20.39 16.95
CA ALA A 21 1.36 20.20 15.94
C ALA A 21 0.72 19.66 14.65
N ILE A 22 1.06 20.28 13.52
CA ILE A 22 0.64 19.81 12.20
C ILE A 22 1.65 18.75 11.74
N PRO A 23 1.24 17.49 11.48
CA PRO A 23 2.16 16.49 10.95
C PRO A 23 2.71 16.91 9.59
N VAL A 24 4.03 16.76 9.40
CA VAL A 24 4.71 17.16 8.16
C VAL A 24 5.48 15.99 7.58
N VAL A 25 5.04 15.48 6.43
CA VAL A 25 5.78 14.47 5.66
C VAL A 25 6.86 15.15 4.83
N MET A 26 8.11 14.73 5.01
CA MET A 26 9.23 15.21 4.20
C MET A 26 9.52 14.23 3.07
N TYR A 27 9.57 14.72 1.83
CA TYR A 27 9.90 13.93 0.65
C TYR A 27 11.12 14.50 -0.07
N GLY A 28 12.13 13.66 -0.32
CA GLY A 28 13.28 14.01 -1.15
C GLY A 28 13.12 13.56 -2.60
N THR A 29 13.30 14.45 -3.57
CA THR A 29 13.28 14.14 -5.00
C THR A 29 14.65 13.66 -5.49
N ASP A 30 14.69 12.98 -6.64
CA ASP A 30 15.93 12.48 -7.25
C ASP A 30 16.97 13.57 -7.56
N GLU A 31 16.50 14.80 -7.69
CA GLU A 31 17.29 16.00 -7.97
C GLU A 31 17.83 16.67 -6.69
N GLY A 32 17.54 16.10 -5.50
CA GLY A 32 18.02 16.60 -4.22
C GLY A 32 17.11 17.65 -3.55
N GLU A 33 15.97 17.99 -4.18
CA GLU A 33 14.99 18.88 -3.56
C GLU A 33 14.26 18.15 -2.44
N THR A 34 14.03 18.83 -1.32
CA THR A 34 13.20 18.31 -0.22
C THR A 34 11.94 19.15 -0.12
N LEU A 35 10.78 18.48 -0.09
CA LEU A 35 9.48 19.12 0.02
C LEU A 35 8.76 18.65 1.26
N ASN A 36 8.08 19.60 1.89
CA ASN A 36 7.31 19.39 3.10
C ASN A 36 5.83 19.37 2.73
N PHE A 37 5.14 18.29 3.09
CA PHE A 37 3.70 18.14 2.96
C PHE A 37 3.07 18.20 4.34
N GLN A 38 2.29 19.25 4.59
CA GLN A 38 1.48 19.39 5.79
C GLN A 38 0.22 18.56 5.65
N LEU A 39 -0.07 17.74 6.66
CA LEU A 39 -1.28 16.94 6.77
C LEU A 39 -2.27 17.69 7.68
N LEU A 40 -3.36 18.18 7.12
CA LEU A 40 -4.35 19.00 7.83
C LEU A 40 -5.63 18.20 8.07
N THR A 41 -6.17 18.31 9.28
CA THR A 41 -7.44 17.68 9.64
C THR A 41 -8.66 18.49 9.20
N ASN A 42 -9.77 17.80 8.94
CA ASN A 42 -11.09 18.39 8.88
C ASN A 42 -11.69 18.54 10.30
N SER A 43 -12.90 19.10 10.37
CA SER A 43 -13.64 19.27 11.64
C SER A 43 -13.86 17.99 12.47
N GLN A 44 -13.79 16.80 11.85
CA GLN A 44 -13.93 15.50 12.52
C GLN A 44 -12.59 14.91 13.02
N GLY A 45 -11.46 15.58 12.75
CA GLY A 45 -10.12 15.09 13.06
C GLY A 45 -9.59 14.07 12.05
N ARG A 46 -10.21 13.96 10.87
CA ARG A 46 -9.74 13.13 9.77
C ARG A 46 -8.87 13.95 8.82
N LEU A 47 -7.94 13.33 8.11
CA LEU A 47 -7.09 13.99 7.10
C LEU A 47 -8.02 14.60 6.04
N GLY A 48 -8.10 15.93 6.00
CA GLY A 48 -8.96 16.64 5.05
C GLY A 48 -8.19 17.31 3.93
N GLN A 49 -6.91 17.61 4.15
CA GLN A 49 -6.09 18.29 3.16
C GLN A 49 -4.61 17.94 3.30
N ILE A 50 -3.93 17.80 2.16
CA ILE A 50 -2.47 17.76 2.07
C ILE A 50 -2.01 19.05 1.40
N ARG A 51 -1.09 19.78 2.04
CA ARG A 51 -0.62 21.09 1.57
C ARG A 51 0.89 21.11 1.42
N THR A 52 1.37 21.70 0.33
CA THR A 52 2.80 21.95 0.11
C THR A 52 3.02 23.27 -0.61
N VAL A 53 4.24 23.78 -0.58
CA VAL A 53 4.69 24.96 -1.31
C VAL A 53 5.89 24.55 -2.16
N ILE A 54 5.83 24.82 -3.46
CA ILE A 54 6.82 24.39 -4.45
C ILE A 54 7.14 25.50 -5.45
N ARG A 55 8.35 25.48 -6.01
CA ARG A 55 8.73 26.34 -7.14
C ARG A 55 8.34 25.69 -8.46
N ALA A 56 7.65 26.44 -9.31
CA ALA A 56 7.14 25.93 -10.57
C ALA A 56 6.96 27.03 -11.62
N ASP A 57 7.01 26.65 -12.89
CA ASP A 57 6.82 27.53 -14.05
C ASP A 57 5.33 27.70 -14.38
N GLY A 58 4.55 28.07 -13.36
CA GLY A 58 3.10 28.23 -13.42
C GLY A 58 2.29 27.08 -12.81
N SER A 59 0.96 27.21 -12.86
CA SER A 59 0.03 26.35 -12.10
C SER A 59 0.00 24.90 -12.58
N SER A 60 0.14 24.66 -13.89
CA SER A 60 0.19 23.31 -14.47
C SER A 60 1.46 22.55 -14.06
N ASP A 61 2.62 23.23 -14.10
CA ASP A 61 3.88 22.65 -13.65
C ASP A 61 3.86 22.38 -12.14
N ALA A 62 3.31 23.31 -11.35
CA ALA A 62 3.11 23.11 -9.92
C ALA A 62 2.26 21.87 -9.63
N ARG A 63 1.11 21.74 -10.29
CA ARG A 63 0.24 20.57 -10.15
C ARG A 63 0.98 19.28 -10.48
N ARG A 64 1.68 19.25 -11.63
CA ARG A 64 2.42 18.07 -12.09
C ARG A 64 3.51 17.67 -11.09
N LYS A 65 4.30 18.63 -10.61
CA LYS A 65 5.35 18.40 -9.60
C LYS A 65 4.75 17.90 -8.29
N ALA A 66 3.73 18.56 -7.77
CA ALA A 66 3.05 18.17 -6.54
C ALA A 66 2.48 16.74 -6.64
N CYS A 67 1.77 16.41 -7.72
CA CYS A 67 1.21 15.07 -7.91
C CYS A 67 2.30 14.01 -8.03
N ARG A 68 3.36 14.27 -8.81
CA ARG A 68 4.49 13.35 -8.98
C ARG A 68 5.16 13.02 -7.64
N ILE A 69 5.34 14.03 -6.79
CA ILE A 69 6.06 13.91 -5.52
C ILE A 69 5.17 13.32 -4.43
N LEU A 70 3.88 13.65 -4.43
CA LEU A 70 2.92 13.14 -3.46
C LEU A 70 2.51 11.69 -3.73
N ASN A 71 2.53 11.25 -5.00
CA ASN A 71 2.02 9.93 -5.40
C ASN A 71 2.63 8.76 -4.61
N PRO A 72 3.95 8.65 -4.38
CA PRO A 72 4.53 7.57 -3.60
C PRO A 72 3.97 7.50 -2.17
N PHE A 73 3.78 8.65 -1.52
CA PHE A 73 3.17 8.73 -0.19
C PHE A 73 1.72 8.23 -0.19
N LEU A 74 0.91 8.63 -1.18
CA LEU A 74 -0.47 8.14 -1.29
C LEU A 74 -0.55 6.64 -1.55
N CYS A 75 0.39 6.11 -2.35
CA CYS A 75 0.49 4.68 -2.59
C CYS A 75 0.89 3.91 -1.32
N ASP A 76 1.82 4.46 -0.55
CA ASP A 76 2.23 3.90 0.74
C ASP A 76 1.10 3.93 1.78
N LEU A 77 0.37 5.04 1.88
CA LEU A 77 -0.86 5.12 2.70
C LEU A 77 -1.86 4.04 2.27
N SER A 78 -2.10 3.90 0.97
CA SER A 78 -3.05 2.92 0.44
C SER A 78 -2.64 1.48 0.77
N TYR A 79 -1.34 1.21 0.79
CA TYR A 79 -0.80 -0.09 1.17
C TYR A 79 -0.90 -0.35 2.67
N ARG A 80 -0.38 0.55 3.51
CA ARG A 80 -0.30 0.38 4.97
C ARG A 80 -1.67 0.36 5.62
N TYR A 81 -2.55 1.26 5.21
CA TYR A 81 -3.92 1.27 5.70
C TYR A 81 -4.81 0.38 4.89
N ASP A 82 -4.40 -0.08 3.71
CA ASP A 82 -5.21 -1.02 2.95
C ASP A 82 -6.59 -0.43 2.57
N VAL A 83 -6.56 0.82 2.07
CA VAL A 83 -7.69 1.64 1.59
C VAL A 83 -7.33 2.32 0.27
N PRO A 84 -8.28 2.59 -0.62
CA PRO A 84 -8.00 3.33 -1.84
C PRO A 84 -7.89 4.82 -1.51
N VAL A 85 -6.66 5.32 -1.28
CA VAL A 85 -6.47 6.75 -1.04
C VAL A 85 -6.53 7.47 -2.39
N GLU A 86 -7.42 8.43 -2.54
CA GLU A 86 -7.56 9.23 -3.77
C GLU A 86 -7.45 10.73 -3.50
N VAL A 87 -6.94 11.48 -4.49
CA VAL A 87 -6.90 12.94 -4.43
C VAL A 87 -8.14 13.46 -5.11
N LEU A 88 -9.16 13.76 -4.30
CA LEU A 88 -10.45 14.24 -4.81
C LEU A 88 -10.31 15.62 -5.45
N GLN A 89 -9.50 16.51 -4.86
CA GLN A 89 -9.33 17.87 -5.35
C GLN A 89 -7.89 18.36 -5.21
N THR A 90 -7.37 18.96 -6.28
CA THR A 90 -6.10 19.71 -6.24
C THR A 90 -6.38 21.19 -6.47
N ASN A 91 -6.07 22.02 -5.47
CA ASN A 91 -6.13 23.46 -5.58
C ASN A 91 -4.72 24.02 -5.74
N VAL A 92 -4.46 24.75 -6.83
CA VAL A 92 -3.19 25.46 -7.01
C VAL A 92 -3.43 26.95 -6.86
N THR A 93 -2.72 27.57 -5.93
CA THR A 93 -2.69 29.03 -5.76
C THR A 93 -1.31 29.53 -6.14
N GLU A 94 -1.24 30.35 -7.19
CA GLU A 94 -0.01 31.06 -7.53
C GLU A 94 0.21 32.19 -6.51
N ILE A 95 1.31 32.16 -5.76
CA ILE A 95 1.56 33.11 -4.65
C ILE A 95 1.77 34.55 -5.16
N SER A 96 2.34 34.71 -6.35
CA SER A 96 2.56 36.02 -6.99
C SER A 96 1.28 36.70 -7.46
N THR A 97 0.29 35.92 -7.93
CA THR A 97 -0.92 36.46 -8.60
C THR A 97 -2.22 36.16 -7.86
N TYR A 98 -2.19 35.29 -6.85
CA TYR A 98 -3.34 34.77 -6.09
C TYR A 98 -4.40 34.03 -6.94
N THR A 99 -4.04 33.54 -8.12
CA THR A 99 -4.96 32.83 -9.04
C THR A 99 -5.20 31.38 -8.59
N LEU A 100 -6.47 30.90 -8.62
CA LEU A 100 -6.91 29.56 -8.15
C LEU A 100 -7.41 28.67 -9.31
N SER A 101 -7.13 27.36 -9.26
CA SER A 101 -7.63 26.32 -10.19
C SER A 101 -7.94 25.00 -9.47
N GLY A 102 -8.98 24.24 -9.88
CA GLY A 102 -9.42 22.98 -9.23
C GLY A 102 -10.17 21.97 -10.13
N MET A 103 -10.17 20.68 -9.76
CA MET A 103 -10.87 19.54 -10.41
C MET A 103 -11.32 18.51 -9.34
N LYS A 104 -12.40 17.72 -9.57
CA LYS A 104 -13.07 16.84 -8.57
C LYS A 104 -13.22 15.35 -9.03
N GLN A 105 -13.11 14.37 -8.12
CA GLN A 105 -13.67 12.98 -8.22
C GLN A 105 -14.09 12.42 -6.82
N ASP A 106 -14.87 11.32 -6.71
CA ASP A 106 -15.66 10.86 -5.51
C ASP A 106 -15.09 9.64 -4.69
N ASP A 107 -15.73 9.31 -3.53
CA ASP A 107 -15.28 8.64 -2.27
C ASP A 107 -15.33 7.08 -2.09
N PHE A 108 -14.67 6.55 -1.01
CA PHE A 108 -14.53 5.14 -0.53
C PHE A 108 -14.33 5.02 1.02
N PRO A 109 -14.44 3.87 1.75
CA PRO A 109 -14.64 3.76 3.25
C PRO A 109 -13.45 3.84 4.28
N GLU A 110 -13.76 3.90 5.62
CA GLU A 110 -12.98 4.35 6.84
C GLU A 110 -11.82 3.51 7.42
N LYS A 111 -10.65 4.12 7.82
CA LYS A 111 -9.55 3.49 8.64
C LYS A 111 -8.64 4.47 9.44
N VAL A 112 -8.08 4.08 10.59
CA VAL A 112 -7.28 4.98 11.48
C VAL A 112 -5.79 5.10 11.07
N LEU A 113 -5.20 6.31 11.08
CA LEU A 113 -3.77 6.58 10.75
C LEU A 113 -2.84 6.41 11.96
N ASP A 114 -1.96 5.42 11.94
CA ASP A 114 -0.79 5.31 12.84
C ASP A 114 0.38 6.20 12.37
N LEU A 115 0.70 7.29 13.11
CA LEU A 115 1.78 8.22 12.77
C LEU A 115 3.18 7.71 13.13
N GLU A 116 3.34 6.82 14.10
CA GLU A 116 4.68 6.38 14.57
C GLU A 116 5.41 5.59 13.47
N GLN A 117 4.67 4.87 12.65
CA GLN A 117 5.17 4.14 11.48
C GLN A 117 5.66 5.01 10.31
N PHE A 118 5.33 6.31 10.29
CA PHE A 118 5.71 7.25 9.23
C PHE A 118 6.73 8.29 9.70
N PHE A 119 6.79 8.56 11.01
CA PHE A 119 7.54 9.65 11.63
C PHE A 119 8.54 9.16 12.69
N GLY A 120 9.40 8.20 12.33
CA GLY A 120 10.68 8.03 13.03
C GLY A 120 11.64 9.17 12.68
N ALA A 121 12.65 9.44 13.53
CA ALA A 121 13.63 10.53 13.39
C ALA A 121 14.41 10.57 12.04
N ALA A 122 14.25 9.57 11.18
CA ALA A 122 14.85 9.49 9.84
C ALA A 122 13.90 9.84 8.67
N GLY A 123 12.58 9.90 8.90
CA GLY A 123 11.57 10.03 7.83
C GLY A 123 11.56 8.86 6.83
N LEU A 124 10.41 8.62 6.18
CA LEU A 124 10.33 7.66 5.08
C LEU A 124 11.07 8.18 3.84
N ASN A 125 12.27 7.64 3.59
CA ASN A 125 13.04 7.95 2.39
C ASN A 125 12.83 6.85 1.33
N TYR A 126 11.82 7.03 0.47
CA TYR A 126 11.48 6.07 -0.60
C TYR A 126 12.64 5.80 -1.57
N ARG A 127 13.66 6.67 -1.67
CA ARG A 127 14.87 6.43 -2.48
C ARG A 127 15.73 5.31 -1.91
N ARG A 128 15.64 5.04 -0.60
CA ARG A 128 16.33 3.92 0.06
C ARG A 128 15.64 2.57 -0.17
N ILE A 129 14.47 2.55 -0.81
CA ILE A 129 13.66 1.33 -1.01
C ILE A 129 13.31 1.18 -2.50
N PRO A 130 14.28 0.78 -3.33
CA PRO A 130 14.08 0.70 -4.77
C PRO A 130 12.90 -0.20 -5.13
N ARG A 131 12.09 0.22 -6.10
CA ARG A 131 10.90 -0.49 -6.61
C ARG A 131 9.72 -0.58 -5.63
N TYR A 132 9.83 -0.07 -4.41
CA TYR A 132 8.69 -0.01 -3.48
C TYR A 132 7.49 0.72 -4.08
N GLU A 133 7.72 1.91 -4.65
CA GLU A 133 6.68 2.73 -5.29
C GLU A 133 5.95 1.95 -6.40
N PHE A 134 6.67 1.16 -7.20
CA PHE A 134 6.05 0.36 -8.26
C PHE A 134 5.01 -0.61 -7.68
N PHE A 135 5.35 -1.31 -6.60
CA PHE A 135 4.45 -2.27 -5.98
C PHE A 135 3.32 -1.61 -5.21
N THR A 136 3.58 -0.53 -4.45
CA THR A 136 2.51 0.16 -3.71
C THR A 136 1.56 0.91 -4.63
N ARG A 137 2.04 1.38 -5.79
CA ARG A 137 1.18 1.92 -6.84
C ARG A 137 0.25 0.85 -7.41
N LEU A 138 0.79 -0.33 -7.72
CA LEU A 138 -0.03 -1.46 -8.14
C LEU A 138 -1.01 -1.85 -7.03
N TYR A 139 -0.59 -1.84 -5.77
CA TYR A 139 -1.45 -2.12 -4.62
C TYR A 139 -2.63 -1.15 -4.53
N ARG A 140 -2.37 0.16 -4.65
CA ARG A 140 -3.40 1.20 -4.67
C ARG A 140 -4.42 0.97 -5.80
N GLU A 141 -3.94 0.62 -6.98
CA GLU A 141 -4.80 0.23 -8.11
C GLU A 141 -5.67 -1.00 -7.78
N CYS A 142 -5.10 -2.01 -7.11
CA CYS A 142 -5.84 -3.22 -6.72
C CYS A 142 -6.98 -2.90 -5.76
N VAL A 143 -6.74 -2.04 -4.78
CA VAL A 143 -7.74 -1.67 -3.76
C VAL A 143 -8.80 -0.74 -4.36
N GLY A 144 -8.41 0.19 -5.22
CA GLY A 144 -9.33 1.12 -5.89
C GLY A 144 -10.15 0.52 -7.03
N SER A 145 -9.80 -0.68 -7.52
CA SER A 145 -10.52 -1.27 -8.64
C SER A 145 -11.94 -1.72 -8.26
N SER A 146 -12.91 -1.29 -9.08
CA SER A 146 -14.29 -1.76 -9.06
C SER A 146 -14.46 -3.16 -9.67
N SER A 147 -13.54 -3.60 -10.54
CA SER A 147 -13.54 -4.96 -11.08
C SER A 147 -12.83 -5.92 -10.13
N VAL A 148 -13.58 -6.86 -9.56
CA VAL A 148 -13.05 -7.84 -8.60
C VAL A 148 -11.96 -8.70 -9.24
N ASP A 149 -12.17 -9.17 -10.47
CA ASP A 149 -11.20 -9.98 -11.21
C ASP A 149 -9.95 -9.19 -11.59
N TYR A 150 -10.09 -7.93 -12.02
CA TYR A 150 -8.93 -7.07 -12.28
C TYR A 150 -8.14 -6.81 -11.00
N GLY A 151 -8.82 -6.48 -9.90
CA GLY A 151 -8.19 -6.32 -8.59
C GLY A 151 -7.44 -7.58 -8.14
N PHE A 152 -8.01 -8.76 -8.36
CA PHE A 152 -7.36 -10.05 -8.14
C PHE A 152 -6.09 -10.22 -8.99
N LEU A 153 -6.18 -9.98 -10.31
CA LEU A 153 -5.03 -10.08 -11.22
C LEU A 153 -3.91 -9.11 -10.82
N CYS A 154 -4.25 -7.90 -10.41
CA CYS A 154 -3.29 -6.89 -9.96
C CYS A 154 -2.61 -7.30 -8.65
N PHE A 155 -3.34 -7.83 -7.65
CA PHE A 155 -2.72 -8.34 -6.42
C PHE A 155 -1.79 -9.52 -6.71
N PHE A 156 -2.22 -10.44 -7.58
CA PHE A 156 -1.37 -11.55 -7.98
C PHE A 156 -0.10 -11.08 -8.72
N ARG A 157 -0.21 -10.00 -9.50
CA ARG A 157 0.91 -9.40 -10.21
C ARG A 157 1.97 -8.80 -9.27
N ILE A 158 1.58 -8.30 -8.10
CA ILE A 158 2.52 -7.90 -7.04
C ILE A 158 3.34 -9.11 -6.60
N ALA A 159 2.69 -10.24 -6.31
CA ALA A 159 3.36 -11.47 -5.89
C ALA A 159 4.37 -11.96 -6.96
N GLU A 160 3.98 -11.96 -8.23
CA GLU A 160 4.89 -12.30 -9.33
C GLU A 160 6.08 -11.35 -9.46
N GLY A 161 5.85 -10.04 -9.31
CA GLY A 161 6.92 -9.07 -9.41
C GLY A 161 7.95 -9.23 -8.29
N ILE A 162 7.51 -9.55 -7.07
CA ILE A 162 8.42 -9.84 -5.94
C ILE A 162 9.21 -11.13 -6.21
N LEU A 163 8.58 -12.16 -6.80
CA LEU A 163 9.30 -13.38 -7.20
C LEU A 163 10.42 -13.11 -8.18
N GLU A 164 10.13 -12.35 -9.24
CA GLU A 164 11.13 -12.00 -10.25
C GLU A 164 12.19 -11.07 -9.66
N LEU A 165 11.84 -10.20 -8.71
CA LEU A 165 12.78 -9.38 -7.96
C LEU A 165 13.78 -10.25 -7.17
N ARG A 166 13.27 -11.19 -6.36
CA ARG A 166 14.10 -12.13 -5.58
C ARG A 166 14.96 -12.98 -6.49
N ARG A 167 14.40 -13.51 -7.58
CA ARG A 167 15.13 -14.32 -8.57
C ARG A 167 16.27 -13.51 -9.20
N LYS A 168 16.01 -12.25 -9.58
CA LYS A 168 17.02 -11.36 -10.14
C LYS A 168 18.18 -11.13 -9.17
N ARG A 169 17.91 -10.93 -7.87
CA ARG A 169 18.99 -10.81 -6.87
C ARG A 169 19.84 -12.07 -6.76
N VAL A 170 19.22 -13.24 -6.81
CA VAL A 170 19.96 -14.52 -6.78
C VAL A 170 20.80 -14.69 -8.06
N MET A 171 20.26 -14.30 -9.22
CA MET A 171 21.01 -14.27 -10.49
C MET A 171 22.23 -13.36 -10.40
N GLU A 172 22.05 -12.13 -9.91
CA GLU A 172 23.12 -11.14 -9.74
C GLU A 172 24.18 -11.64 -8.73
N ALA A 173 23.76 -12.15 -7.58
CA ALA A 173 24.67 -12.63 -6.54
C ALA A 173 25.47 -13.89 -6.96
N LYS A 174 24.88 -14.75 -7.80
CA LYS A 174 25.52 -16.00 -8.26
C LYS A 174 26.18 -15.86 -9.64
N GLY A 175 26.03 -14.72 -10.32
CA GLY A 175 26.47 -14.54 -11.70
C GLY A 175 25.84 -15.51 -12.70
N LYS A 176 24.60 -15.96 -12.44
CA LYS A 176 23.92 -17.01 -13.22
C LYS A 176 22.81 -16.44 -14.10
N SER A 177 22.54 -17.11 -15.21
CA SER A 177 21.41 -16.79 -16.08
C SER A 177 20.08 -17.20 -15.44
N LYS A 178 18.97 -16.70 -16.00
CA LYS A 178 17.62 -16.98 -15.48
C LYS A 178 17.34 -18.48 -15.46
N ASP A 179 17.76 -19.21 -16.48
CA ASP A 179 17.48 -20.65 -16.62
C ASP A 179 18.23 -21.51 -15.59
N GLU A 180 19.34 -21.01 -15.06
CA GLU A 180 20.16 -21.69 -14.05
C GLU A 180 19.73 -21.37 -12.61
N VAL A 181 18.85 -20.39 -12.41
CA VAL A 181 18.35 -19.99 -11.10
C VAL A 181 16.90 -20.47 -10.96
N PRO A 182 16.63 -21.43 -10.05
CA PRO A 182 15.28 -21.89 -9.81
C PRO A 182 14.40 -20.75 -9.31
N ARG A 183 13.10 -20.83 -9.57
CA ARG A 183 12.14 -19.86 -9.04
C ARG A 183 12.20 -19.92 -7.50
N PRO A 184 12.40 -18.77 -6.82
CA PRO A 184 12.47 -18.75 -5.37
C PRO A 184 11.19 -19.28 -4.74
N THR A 185 11.31 -19.97 -3.61
CA THR A 185 10.16 -20.20 -2.72
C THR A 185 9.72 -18.88 -2.11
N LEU A 186 8.40 -18.65 -2.05
CA LEU A 186 7.83 -17.40 -1.54
C LEU A 186 7.82 -17.32 -0.02
N PHE A 187 7.48 -18.45 0.58
CA PHE A 187 7.14 -18.63 1.97
C PHE A 187 7.93 -19.82 2.51
N SER A 188 8.19 -19.82 3.81
CA SER A 188 8.74 -21.00 4.46
C SER A 188 7.73 -22.14 4.40
N PRO A 189 8.16 -23.42 4.34
CA PRO A 189 7.24 -24.55 4.42
C PRO A 189 6.33 -24.52 5.66
N GLU A 190 6.78 -23.89 6.74
CA GLU A 190 6.08 -23.75 8.02
C GLU A 190 5.16 -22.52 8.09
N GLU A 191 5.23 -21.62 7.11
CA GLU A 191 4.43 -20.39 7.12
C GLU A 191 3.02 -20.69 6.61
N VAL A 192 2.02 -20.44 7.45
CA VAL A 192 0.60 -20.73 7.20
C VAL A 192 -0.23 -19.45 7.15
N VAL A 193 -1.52 -19.56 6.78
CA VAL A 193 -2.43 -18.41 6.84
C VAL A 193 -2.80 -18.12 8.29
N GLU A 194 -2.66 -16.87 8.70
CA GLU A 194 -2.90 -16.44 10.09
C GLU A 194 -4.02 -15.40 10.20
N GLY A 195 -4.60 -15.32 11.40
CA GLY A 195 -5.51 -14.25 11.81
C GLY A 195 -6.85 -14.22 11.06
N GLU A 196 -7.43 -13.02 10.96
CA GLU A 196 -8.74 -12.81 10.31
C GLU A 196 -8.74 -13.20 8.82
N ALA A 197 -7.56 -13.19 8.18
CA ALA A 197 -7.40 -13.59 6.78
C ALA A 197 -7.66 -15.08 6.55
N ALA A 198 -7.51 -15.94 7.57
CA ALA A 198 -7.80 -17.37 7.46
C ALA A 198 -9.23 -17.65 6.99
N SER A 199 -10.20 -16.80 7.39
CA SER A 199 -11.59 -16.89 6.96
C SER A 199 -11.79 -16.75 5.44
N SER A 200 -10.86 -16.10 4.75
CA SER A 200 -10.89 -15.96 3.29
C SER A 200 -10.30 -17.18 2.56
N PHE A 201 -9.72 -18.15 3.27
CA PHE A 201 -9.19 -19.39 2.69
C PHE A 201 -10.13 -20.56 3.00
N PRO A 202 -10.35 -21.48 2.02
CA PRO A 202 -10.98 -22.77 2.27
C PRO A 202 -10.36 -23.45 3.49
N THR A 203 -11.18 -24.09 4.32
CA THR A 203 -10.73 -24.74 5.55
C THR A 203 -9.60 -25.75 5.31
N ASP A 204 -9.60 -26.41 4.15
CA ASP A 204 -8.55 -27.36 3.77
C ASP A 204 -7.22 -26.71 3.37
N LEU A 205 -7.18 -25.38 3.21
CA LEU A 205 -6.00 -24.57 2.90
C LEU A 205 -5.51 -23.73 4.09
N GLN A 206 -6.28 -23.61 5.18
CA GLN A 206 -5.90 -22.82 6.36
C GLN A 206 -4.67 -23.41 7.08
N ASP A 207 -4.61 -24.73 7.17
CA ASP A 207 -3.48 -25.47 7.78
C ASP A 207 -2.36 -25.80 6.77
N ARG A 208 -2.48 -25.36 5.51
CA ARG A 208 -1.47 -25.58 4.47
C ARG A 208 -0.47 -24.44 4.44
N SER A 209 0.69 -24.74 3.86
CA SER A 209 1.71 -23.73 3.65
C SER A 209 1.19 -22.63 2.72
N LEU A 210 1.59 -21.37 2.97
CA LEU A 210 1.27 -20.25 2.08
C LEU A 210 1.77 -20.48 0.65
N TRP A 211 2.80 -21.30 0.47
CA TRP A 211 3.27 -21.71 -0.84
C TRP A 211 2.25 -22.55 -1.60
N GLU A 212 1.60 -23.51 -0.94
CA GLU A 212 0.53 -24.31 -1.54
C GLU A 212 -0.69 -23.44 -1.87
N ALA A 213 -1.05 -22.53 -0.97
CA ALA A 213 -2.11 -21.55 -1.20
C ALA A 213 -1.80 -20.66 -2.43
N TYR A 214 -0.57 -20.17 -2.55
CA TYR A 214 -0.11 -19.42 -3.72
C TYR A 214 -0.20 -20.26 -5.01
N LYS A 215 0.20 -21.53 -4.97
CA LYS A 215 0.16 -22.43 -6.12
C LYS A 215 -1.25 -22.71 -6.60
N GLU A 216 -2.20 -22.82 -5.67
CA GLU A 216 -3.61 -22.98 -6.03
C GLU A 216 -4.15 -21.69 -6.66
N LEU A 217 -3.86 -20.53 -6.09
CA LEU A 217 -4.21 -19.23 -6.67
C LEU A 217 -3.56 -18.99 -8.05
N GLU A 218 -2.35 -19.50 -8.30
CA GLU A 218 -1.69 -19.40 -9.62
C GLU A 218 -2.52 -20.11 -10.71
N LYS A 219 -3.14 -21.25 -10.38
CA LYS A 219 -4.05 -21.95 -11.30
C LYS A 219 -5.29 -21.09 -11.58
N GLN A 220 -5.87 -20.48 -10.55
CA GLN A 220 -7.03 -19.60 -10.69
C GLN A 220 -6.68 -18.34 -11.48
N ARG A 221 -5.48 -17.77 -11.28
CA ARG A 221 -4.97 -16.61 -12.04
C ARG A 221 -4.96 -16.91 -13.53
N ASN A 222 -4.45 -18.07 -13.93
CA ASN A 222 -4.42 -18.45 -15.35
C ASN A 222 -5.82 -18.54 -15.94
N LYS A 223 -6.78 -19.14 -15.22
CA LYS A 223 -8.18 -19.21 -15.65
C LYS A 223 -8.79 -17.82 -15.84
N VAL A 224 -8.67 -16.95 -14.84
CA VAL A 224 -9.20 -15.57 -14.91
C VAL A 224 -8.54 -14.78 -16.03
N ALA A 225 -7.22 -14.83 -16.17
CA ALA A 225 -6.52 -14.12 -17.23
C ALA A 225 -6.93 -14.59 -18.63
N HIS A 226 -7.15 -15.90 -18.82
CA HIS A 226 -7.66 -16.42 -20.08
C HIS A 226 -9.08 -15.94 -20.37
N ALA A 227 -9.98 -15.97 -19.39
CA ALA A 227 -11.34 -15.45 -19.54
C ALA A 227 -11.34 -13.94 -19.83
N PHE A 228 -10.49 -13.17 -19.16
CA PHE A 228 -10.40 -11.71 -19.33
C PHE A 228 -9.84 -11.29 -20.69
N LEU A 229 -8.89 -12.07 -21.26
CA LEU A 229 -8.23 -11.75 -22.53
C LEU A 229 -8.91 -12.35 -23.76
N ARG A 230 -9.69 -13.42 -23.59
CA ARG A 230 -10.35 -14.16 -24.68
C ARG A 230 -11.86 -14.06 -24.55
N SER A 231 -12.40 -12.85 -24.63
CA SER A 231 -13.85 -12.57 -24.61
C SER A 231 -14.59 -13.09 -25.86
N GLU A 232 -14.30 -14.30 -26.33
CA GLU A 232 -14.86 -14.89 -27.54
C GLU A 232 -15.90 -15.99 -27.26
N ASP A 233 -16.23 -16.29 -26.00
CA ASP A 233 -17.32 -17.24 -25.72
C ASP A 233 -18.29 -16.71 -24.66
N PRO A 234 -19.47 -16.20 -25.07
CA PRO A 234 -20.46 -15.71 -24.12
C PRO A 234 -21.07 -16.82 -23.26
N LEU A 235 -20.97 -18.11 -23.60
CA LEU A 235 -21.84 -19.13 -22.99
C LEU A 235 -21.30 -20.56 -22.85
N SER A 236 -20.07 -20.90 -23.26
CA SER A 236 -19.53 -22.25 -23.01
C SER A 236 -18.13 -22.31 -22.40
N GLY A 237 -18.07 -22.45 -21.06
CA GLY A 237 -16.89 -23.04 -20.39
C GLY A 237 -16.26 -22.24 -19.25
N HIS A 238 -16.82 -21.07 -18.92
CA HIS A 238 -16.32 -20.20 -17.85
C HIS A 238 -17.41 -19.73 -16.87
N ASP A 239 -18.47 -20.53 -16.70
CA ASP A 239 -19.58 -20.29 -15.76
C ASP A 239 -19.13 -19.94 -14.33
N ASP A 240 -17.94 -20.39 -13.92
CA ASP A 240 -17.33 -20.14 -12.61
C ASP A 240 -16.66 -18.75 -12.47
N ILE A 241 -16.47 -18.03 -13.58
CA ILE A 241 -15.64 -16.81 -13.70
C ILE A 241 -16.50 -15.59 -14.09
N ILE A 242 -17.64 -15.80 -14.74
CA ILE A 242 -18.52 -14.71 -15.17
C ILE A 242 -19.28 -14.15 -13.96
N ALA A 243 -18.98 -12.89 -13.61
CA ALA A 243 -19.56 -12.13 -12.50
C ALA A 243 -21.08 -11.87 -12.60
N ASP A 244 -21.74 -12.27 -13.69
CA ASP A 244 -23.20 -12.12 -13.83
C ASP A 244 -24.00 -13.15 -13.00
N ARG A 245 -23.34 -14.10 -12.32
CA ARG A 245 -23.93 -14.99 -11.32
C ARG A 245 -23.36 -14.69 -9.94
N LEU A 246 -24.23 -14.60 -8.93
CA LEU A 246 -23.89 -14.32 -7.53
C LEU A 246 -22.77 -15.25 -6.99
N GLU A 247 -22.78 -16.54 -7.38
CA GLU A 247 -21.74 -17.51 -7.01
C GLU A 247 -20.37 -17.22 -7.66
N GLY A 248 -20.35 -16.64 -8.86
CA GLY A 248 -19.13 -16.21 -9.54
C GLY A 248 -18.51 -14.98 -8.87
N GLU A 249 -19.35 -14.04 -8.43
CA GLU A 249 -18.91 -12.85 -7.67
C GLU A 249 -18.32 -13.22 -6.30
N GLU A 250 -18.96 -14.14 -5.57
CA GLU A 250 -18.45 -14.60 -4.26
C GLU A 250 -17.07 -15.26 -4.42
N ARG A 251 -16.92 -16.17 -5.40
CA ARG A 251 -15.63 -16.79 -5.71
C ARG A 251 -14.58 -15.78 -6.18
N ALA A 252 -14.96 -14.77 -6.95
CA ALA A 252 -14.05 -13.67 -7.33
C ALA A 252 -13.60 -12.87 -6.10
N GLY A 253 -14.53 -12.56 -5.19
CA GLY A 253 -14.27 -11.89 -3.92
C GLY A 253 -13.28 -12.65 -3.05
N THR A 254 -13.50 -13.96 -2.87
CA THR A 254 -12.59 -14.84 -2.13
C THR A 254 -11.19 -14.85 -2.76
N ARG A 255 -11.08 -15.03 -4.08
CA ARG A 255 -9.78 -15.02 -4.79
C ARG A 255 -9.05 -13.68 -4.62
N ARG A 256 -9.77 -12.56 -4.73
CA ARG A 256 -9.21 -11.22 -4.51
C ARG A 256 -8.70 -11.04 -3.08
N ALA A 257 -9.46 -11.48 -2.08
CA ALA A 257 -9.08 -11.40 -0.66
C ALA A 257 -7.83 -12.24 -0.36
N GLN A 258 -7.76 -13.47 -0.88
CA GLN A 258 -6.59 -14.33 -0.72
C GLN A 258 -5.34 -13.75 -1.41
N ALA A 259 -5.48 -13.26 -2.65
CA ALA A 259 -4.37 -12.63 -3.37
C ALA A 259 -3.89 -11.34 -2.68
N ARG A 260 -4.81 -10.54 -2.12
CA ARG A 260 -4.51 -9.37 -1.30
C ARG A 260 -3.67 -9.74 -0.10
N TYR A 261 -4.07 -10.76 0.66
CA TYR A 261 -3.32 -11.24 1.82
C TYR A 261 -1.89 -11.66 1.44
N LEU A 262 -1.73 -12.48 0.39
CA LEU A 262 -0.41 -12.88 -0.08
C LEU A 262 0.44 -11.68 -0.53
N ALA A 263 -0.16 -10.73 -1.26
CA ALA A 263 0.54 -9.52 -1.70
C ALA A 263 1.01 -8.67 -0.50
N GLN A 264 0.16 -8.46 0.51
CA GLN A 264 0.52 -7.75 1.74
C GLN A 264 1.67 -8.44 2.48
N ARG A 265 1.55 -9.75 2.71
CA ARG A 265 2.56 -10.52 3.41
C ARG A 265 3.91 -10.46 2.69
N MET A 266 3.89 -10.64 1.38
CA MET A 266 5.08 -10.58 0.56
C MET A 266 5.71 -9.18 0.55
N LEU A 267 4.92 -8.11 0.39
CA LEU A 267 5.43 -6.74 0.44
C LEU A 267 6.05 -6.42 1.79
N ARG A 268 5.42 -6.83 2.89
CA ARG A 268 5.96 -6.67 4.23
C ARG A 268 7.29 -7.40 4.38
N SER A 269 7.35 -8.68 4.02
CA SER A 269 8.60 -9.46 4.10
C SER A 269 9.72 -8.91 3.20
N GLU A 270 9.35 -8.26 2.10
CA GLU A 270 10.31 -7.80 1.10
C GLU A 270 10.95 -6.47 1.47
N PHE A 271 10.18 -5.58 2.11
CA PHE A 271 10.61 -4.21 2.38
C PHE A 271 10.80 -3.91 3.86
N TRP A 272 10.15 -4.66 4.76
CA TRP A 272 10.07 -4.36 6.20
C TRP A 272 10.42 -5.53 7.12
N ALA A 273 11.08 -6.59 6.62
CA ALA A 273 11.44 -7.77 7.42
C ALA A 273 12.35 -7.50 8.64
N HIS A 274 12.94 -6.31 8.75
CA HIS A 274 13.81 -5.93 9.87
C HIS A 274 13.09 -5.22 11.02
N ASP A 275 11.89 -4.66 10.79
CA ASP A 275 11.18 -3.85 11.79
C ASP A 275 10.49 -4.70 12.88
N GLU A 276 10.22 -5.99 12.62
CA GLU A 276 9.57 -6.89 13.59
C GLU A 276 10.51 -7.34 14.73
N ASN A 277 11.82 -7.49 14.46
CA ASN A 277 12.79 -7.83 15.53
C ASN A 277 13.08 -6.64 16.47
N GLU A 278 13.06 -5.42 15.95
CA GLU A 278 13.31 -4.22 16.77
C GLU A 278 12.08 -3.81 17.59
N SER A 279 10.86 -4.06 17.10
CA SER A 279 9.63 -3.77 17.86
C SER A 279 9.37 -4.79 18.98
N ASP A 280 9.70 -6.07 18.79
CA ASP A 280 9.68 -7.07 19.87
C ASP A 280 10.80 -6.84 20.91
N GLN A 281 11.99 -6.40 20.48
CA GLN A 281 13.05 -5.98 21.42
C GLN A 281 12.71 -4.70 22.16
N ALA A 282 12.12 -3.69 21.49
CA ALA A 282 11.70 -2.45 22.14
C ALA A 282 10.53 -2.64 23.12
N LEU A 283 9.62 -3.58 22.86
CA LEU A 283 8.56 -3.97 23.80
C LEU A 283 9.13 -4.79 24.98
N SER A 284 10.12 -5.65 24.74
CA SER A 284 10.85 -6.37 25.80
C SER A 284 11.68 -5.45 26.71
N GLU A 285 12.32 -4.42 26.16
CA GLU A 285 13.13 -3.46 26.93
C GLU A 285 12.26 -2.44 27.70
N ARG A 286 11.11 -2.03 27.13
CA ARG A 286 10.13 -1.19 27.85
C ARG A 286 9.40 -1.94 28.97
N GLY A 287 9.37 -3.28 28.92
CA GLY A 287 8.83 -4.12 29.99
C GLY A 287 9.74 -4.28 31.22
N VAL A 288 11.00 -3.85 31.16
CA VAL A 288 12.01 -4.10 32.23
C VAL A 288 12.48 -2.81 32.93
N GLN A 289 12.10 -1.61 32.50
CA GLN A 289 12.47 -0.35 33.16
C GLN A 289 11.29 0.42 33.81
N ALA A 290 10.44 -0.29 34.54
CA ALA A 290 9.56 0.31 35.55
C ALA A 290 10.01 -0.11 36.95
N SER A 291 11.17 0.37 37.41
CA SER A 291 11.52 0.32 38.84
C SER A 291 12.40 1.51 39.25
N ILE A 292 11.75 2.41 40.00
CA ILE A 292 12.23 3.14 41.18
C ILE A 292 13.60 3.85 41.09
N ALA A 293 13.54 5.18 41.01
CA ALA A 293 14.41 6.05 41.81
C ALA A 293 13.71 7.38 42.14
N GLN A 294 12.88 7.36 43.19
CA GLN A 294 12.73 8.53 44.06
C GLN A 294 13.95 8.52 44.99
N HIS A 295 14.68 9.63 45.11
CA HIS A 295 15.03 10.23 46.41
C HIS A 295 15.84 11.52 46.26
N ARG A 296 15.22 12.59 46.81
CA ARG A 296 15.75 13.81 47.41
C ARG A 296 16.48 14.83 46.54
#